data_AF-A0A1B6EUZ1-F1
#
_entry.id   AF-A0A1B6EUZ1-F1
#
_cell.length_a   1.000
_cell.length_b   1.000
_cell.length_c   1.000
_cell.angle_alpha   90.00
_cell.angle_beta   90.00
_cell.angle_gamma   90.00
#
_symmetry.space_group_name_H-M   'P 1'
#
loop_
_entity.id
_entity.type
_entity.pdbx_description
1 polymer ?
#
loop_
_entity_poly.entity_id
_entity_poly.type
_entity_poly.pdbx_seq_one_letter_code
_entity_poly.pdbx_strand_id
1 'polypeptide(L)'
;LAMCEEWEKLQAALQLGSTHGVEGWEIVFSHVRSLLLSNSSSLSERLGDNRLTQLLRDQSEAVVKKLQESVLPALSGTNHSQLISYYTVLQAVAPSLAVNGLVPRDHVKLIKKVKATSSEIDYVRLVTKPSEVMEALRPAVRKDTIASVAKLVKELLKTLPQLQPHISVGSLYTEWAIVQFKAECLSATCRQPLEQFEALRMYFQKMSAADLLSFVKRAIFCHQSVMKL
;
A
#
# COMPACT_ATOMS: atom_id res chain seq x y z
N LEU A 1 -27.65 -15.79 5.72
CA LEU A 1 -27.54 -16.75 4.60
C LEU A 1 -26.46 -16.33 3.60
N ALA A 2 -26.50 -15.12 3.03
CA ALA A 2 -25.48 -14.67 2.05
C ALA A 2 -24.07 -14.42 2.61
N MET A 3 -23.88 -14.34 3.93
CA MET A 3 -22.57 -14.14 4.57
C MET A 3 -21.84 -15.46 4.90
N CYS A 4 -22.32 -16.60 4.38
CA CYS A 4 -21.65 -17.90 4.50
C CYS A 4 -20.85 -18.20 3.22
N GLU A 5 -19.76 -18.96 3.34
CA GLU A 5 -18.94 -19.35 2.17
C GLU A 5 -19.65 -20.33 1.23
N GLU A 6 -20.64 -21.04 1.75
CA GLU A 6 -21.41 -22.08 1.05
C GLU A 6 -22.26 -21.51 -0.09
N TRP A 7 -22.04 -22.04 -1.29
CA TRP A 7 -22.74 -21.64 -2.52
C TRP A 7 -24.26 -21.82 -2.45
N GLU A 8 -24.71 -22.91 -1.87
CA GLU A 8 -26.14 -23.25 -1.75
C GLU A 8 -26.90 -22.20 -0.93
N LYS A 9 -26.25 -21.66 0.11
CA LYS A 9 -26.83 -20.60 0.94
C LYS A 9 -26.92 -19.26 0.19
N LEU A 10 -25.99 -18.99 -0.73
CA LEU A 10 -26.08 -17.83 -1.62
C LEU A 10 -27.24 -17.98 -2.62
N GLN A 11 -27.38 -19.16 -3.23
CA GLN A 11 -28.49 -19.44 -4.15
C GLN A 11 -29.85 -19.33 -3.48
N ALA A 12 -30.00 -19.91 -2.28
CA ALA A 12 -31.21 -19.77 -1.48
C ALA A 12 -31.48 -18.30 -1.11
N ALA A 13 -30.44 -17.54 -0.76
CA ALA A 13 -30.58 -16.11 -0.48
C ALA A 13 -31.05 -15.31 -1.69
N LEU A 14 -30.56 -15.61 -2.91
CA LEU A 14 -31.00 -14.96 -4.14
C LEU A 14 -32.48 -15.27 -4.45
N GLN A 15 -32.90 -16.52 -4.26
CA GLN A 15 -34.31 -16.90 -4.43
C GLN A 15 -35.22 -16.17 -3.44
N LEU A 16 -34.87 -16.17 -2.15
CA LEU A 16 -35.62 -15.45 -1.12
C LEU A 16 -35.63 -13.94 -1.33
N GLY A 17 -34.51 -13.37 -1.77
CA GLY A 17 -34.39 -11.95 -2.11
C GLY A 17 -35.39 -11.53 -3.18
N SER A 18 -35.49 -12.34 -4.24
CA SER A 18 -36.44 -12.09 -5.33
C SER A 18 -37.90 -12.09 -4.85
N THR A 19 -38.25 -12.94 -3.89
CA THR A 19 -39.61 -12.99 -3.31
C THR A 19 -39.92 -11.84 -2.36
N HIS A 20 -38.91 -11.17 -1.82
CA HIS A 20 -39.06 -10.09 -0.84
C HIS A 20 -38.66 -8.70 -1.38
N GLY A 21 -38.44 -8.57 -2.70
CA GLY A 21 -38.14 -7.29 -3.35
C GLY A 21 -36.72 -6.76 -3.11
N VAL A 22 -35.78 -7.61 -2.71
CA VAL A 22 -34.36 -7.25 -2.57
C VAL A 22 -33.65 -7.47 -3.90
N GLU A 23 -32.90 -6.47 -4.36
CA GLU A 23 -32.18 -6.56 -5.62
C GLU A 23 -31.04 -7.58 -5.54
N GLY A 24 -30.94 -8.45 -6.55
CA GLY A 24 -29.98 -9.56 -6.55
C GLY A 24 -28.53 -9.11 -6.37
N TRP A 25 -28.14 -7.98 -6.96
CA TRP A 25 -26.78 -7.44 -6.81
C TRP A 25 -26.43 -7.09 -5.36
N GLU A 26 -27.39 -6.65 -4.53
CA GLU A 26 -27.12 -6.31 -3.13
C GLU A 26 -26.78 -7.56 -2.30
N ILE A 27 -27.42 -8.68 -2.63
CA ILE A 27 -27.18 -9.98 -2.02
C ILE A 27 -25.80 -10.50 -2.44
N VAL A 28 -25.50 -10.43 -3.74
CA VAL A 28 -24.18 -10.81 -4.28
C VAL A 28 -23.08 -9.92 -3.70
N PHE A 29 -23.30 -8.61 -3.64
CA PHE A 29 -22.35 -7.66 -3.06
C PHE A 29 -22.11 -7.96 -1.58
N SER A 30 -23.15 -8.26 -0.81
CA SER A 30 -23.02 -8.63 0.61
C SER A 30 -22.21 -9.90 0.80
N HIS A 31 -22.39 -10.90 -0.08
CA HIS A 31 -21.59 -12.12 -0.09
C HIS A 31 -20.12 -11.84 -0.43
N VAL A 32 -19.86 -11.12 -1.53
CA VAL A 32 -18.50 -10.74 -1.95
C VAL A 32 -17.81 -9.91 -0.88
N ARG A 33 -18.51 -8.96 -0.25
CA ARG A 33 -18.01 -8.18 0.89
C ARG A 33 -17.61 -9.09 2.06
N SER A 34 -18.44 -10.06 2.41
CA SER A 34 -18.14 -11.01 3.48
C SER A 34 -16.88 -11.82 3.17
N LEU A 35 -16.75 -12.34 1.93
CA LEU A 35 -15.56 -13.09 1.48
C LEU A 35 -14.29 -12.23 1.45
N LEU A 36 -14.41 -10.95 1.06
CA LEU A 36 -13.32 -9.99 1.08
C LEU A 36 -12.81 -9.75 2.51
N LEU A 37 -13.74 -9.47 3.44
CA LEU A 37 -13.41 -9.17 4.83
C LEU A 37 -12.86 -10.40 5.57
N SER A 38 -13.33 -11.61 5.22
CA SER A 38 -12.78 -12.86 5.76
C SER A 38 -11.50 -13.34 5.07
N ASN A 39 -11.04 -12.66 4.00
CA ASN A 39 -9.90 -13.07 3.17
C ASN A 39 -10.03 -14.52 2.63
N SER A 40 -11.26 -14.91 2.25
CA SER A 40 -11.57 -16.26 1.77
C SER A 40 -10.93 -16.58 0.42
N SER A 41 -10.40 -17.79 0.26
CA SER A 41 -9.88 -18.29 -1.02
C SER A 41 -10.98 -18.46 -2.08
N SER A 42 -12.22 -18.68 -1.65
CA SER A 42 -13.40 -18.88 -2.50
C SER A 42 -13.80 -17.65 -3.30
N LEU A 43 -13.27 -16.46 -2.97
CA LEU A 43 -13.59 -15.21 -3.69
C LEU A 43 -13.27 -15.31 -5.19
N SER A 44 -12.12 -15.88 -5.53
CA SER A 44 -11.69 -16.00 -6.93
C SER A 44 -12.61 -16.90 -7.75
N GLU A 45 -13.07 -18.00 -7.15
CA GLU A 45 -14.05 -18.92 -7.73
C GLU A 45 -15.40 -18.22 -7.95
N ARG A 46 -15.88 -17.45 -6.96
CA ARG A 46 -17.15 -16.70 -7.05
C ARG A 46 -17.12 -15.60 -8.11
N LEU A 47 -15.98 -14.91 -8.28
CA LEU A 47 -15.78 -13.96 -9.37
C LEU A 47 -15.67 -14.63 -10.75
N GLY A 48 -15.36 -15.93 -10.80
CA GLY A 48 -15.39 -16.73 -12.02
C GLY A 48 -16.81 -17.03 -12.52
N ASP A 49 -17.83 -16.89 -11.67
CA ASP A 49 -19.23 -17.01 -12.10
C ASP A 49 -19.67 -15.74 -12.85
N ASN A 50 -19.89 -15.90 -14.16
CA ASN A 50 -20.32 -14.82 -15.04
C ASN A 50 -21.66 -14.21 -14.61
N ARG A 51 -22.59 -14.98 -14.05
CA ARG A 51 -23.91 -14.49 -13.64
C ARG A 51 -23.79 -13.55 -12.45
N LEU A 52 -22.97 -13.91 -11.46
CA LEU A 52 -22.72 -13.06 -10.29
C LEU A 52 -21.99 -11.78 -10.67
N THR A 53 -20.94 -11.93 -11.48
CA THR A 53 -20.15 -10.78 -11.94
C THR A 53 -20.97 -9.84 -12.80
N GLN A 54 -21.89 -10.37 -13.62
CA GLN A 54 -22.80 -9.56 -14.43
C GLN A 54 -23.74 -8.73 -13.55
N LEU A 55 -24.36 -9.32 -12.51
CA LEU A 55 -25.21 -8.57 -11.57
C LEU A 55 -24.47 -7.41 -10.89
N LEU A 56 -23.18 -7.59 -10.59
CA LEU A 56 -22.35 -6.52 -10.02
C LEU A 56 -21.96 -5.47 -11.07
N ARG A 57 -21.71 -5.87 -12.32
CA ARG A 57 -21.39 -4.96 -13.43
C ARG A 57 -22.58 -4.09 -13.83
N ASP A 58 -23.77 -4.65 -13.86
CA ASP A 58 -25.00 -3.93 -14.21
C ASP A 58 -25.27 -2.78 -13.22
N GLN A 59 -24.72 -2.87 -12.00
CA GLN A 59 -24.78 -1.85 -10.94
C GLN A 59 -23.37 -1.35 -10.55
N SER A 60 -22.46 -1.25 -11.53
CA SER A 60 -21.04 -0.97 -11.27
C SER A 60 -20.80 0.28 -10.44
N GLU A 61 -21.56 1.37 -10.68
CA GLU A 61 -21.39 2.63 -9.94
C GLU A 61 -21.73 2.45 -8.45
N ALA A 62 -22.85 1.80 -8.14
CA ALA A 62 -23.27 1.54 -6.76
C ALA A 62 -22.32 0.58 -6.05
N VAL A 63 -21.84 -0.45 -6.76
CA VAL A 63 -20.85 -1.41 -6.22
C VAL A 63 -19.52 -0.72 -5.93
N VAL A 64 -19.00 0.08 -6.86
CA VAL A 64 -17.76 0.85 -6.68
C VAL A 64 -17.89 1.78 -5.47
N LYS A 65 -19.00 2.51 -5.37
CA LYS A 65 -19.26 3.39 -4.22
C LYS A 65 -19.26 2.62 -2.91
N LYS A 66 -20.02 1.53 -2.81
CA LYS A 66 -20.03 0.68 -1.60
C LYS A 66 -18.66 0.09 -1.29
N LEU A 67 -17.86 -0.29 -2.30
CA LEU A 67 -16.48 -0.77 -2.10
C LEU A 67 -15.58 0.32 -1.50
N GLN A 68 -15.65 1.55 -2.01
CA GLN A 68 -14.83 2.66 -1.54
C GLN A 68 -15.25 3.17 -0.16
N GLU A 69 -16.55 3.24 0.12
CA GLU A 69 -17.08 3.82 1.36
C GLU A 69 -17.12 2.82 2.53
N SER A 70 -17.35 1.53 2.25
CA SER A 70 -17.62 0.54 3.31
C SER A 70 -16.61 -0.59 3.41
N VAL A 71 -15.87 -0.89 2.33
CA VAL A 71 -14.92 -2.01 2.31
C VAL A 71 -13.50 -1.51 2.48
N LEU A 72 -13.03 -0.61 1.62
CA LEU A 72 -11.65 -0.12 1.65
C LEU A 72 -11.24 0.45 3.04
N PRO A 73 -12.07 1.25 3.74
CA PRO A 73 -11.73 1.76 5.07
C PRO A 73 -11.67 0.68 6.16
N ALA A 74 -12.30 -0.47 5.95
CA ALA A 74 -12.28 -1.60 6.86
C ALA A 74 -11.07 -2.54 6.63
N LEU A 75 -10.34 -2.37 5.52
CA LEU A 75 -9.16 -3.16 5.21
C LEU A 75 -7.91 -2.55 5.85
N SER A 76 -7.03 -3.42 6.36
CA SER A 76 -5.69 -2.98 6.77
C SER A 76 -4.84 -2.68 5.54
N GLY A 77 -4.19 -1.51 5.53
CA GLY A 77 -3.28 -1.09 4.48
C GLY A 77 -2.03 -1.98 4.31
N THR A 78 -1.69 -2.75 5.34
CA THR A 78 -0.58 -3.72 5.34
C THR A 78 -1.03 -5.14 4.98
N ASN A 79 -2.34 -5.43 4.96
CA ASN A 79 -2.84 -6.73 4.50
C ASN A 79 -2.92 -6.76 2.97
N HIS A 80 -1.75 -6.92 2.33
CA HIS A 80 -1.62 -6.91 0.88
C HIS A 80 -2.44 -8.00 0.18
N SER A 81 -2.69 -9.14 0.84
CA SER A 81 -3.52 -10.21 0.27
C SER A 81 -4.99 -9.76 0.16
N GLN A 82 -5.55 -9.17 1.22
CA GLN A 82 -6.90 -8.60 1.17
C GLN A 82 -7.02 -7.45 0.18
N LEU A 83 -6.01 -6.59 0.08
CA LEU A 83 -6.00 -5.50 -0.90
C LEU A 83 -5.96 -6.03 -2.34
N ILE A 84 -5.18 -7.09 -2.62
CA ILE A 84 -5.20 -7.74 -3.93
C ILE A 84 -6.61 -8.27 -4.24
N SER A 85 -7.25 -8.92 -3.27
CA SER A 85 -8.63 -9.40 -3.41
C SER A 85 -9.61 -8.26 -3.70
N TYR A 86 -9.50 -7.14 -2.98
CA TYR A 86 -10.30 -5.93 -3.21
C TYR A 86 -10.16 -5.40 -4.64
N TYR A 87 -8.93 -5.19 -5.12
CA TYR A 87 -8.71 -4.68 -6.47
C TYR A 87 -9.04 -5.73 -7.55
N THR A 88 -9.06 -7.02 -7.21
CA THR A 88 -9.54 -8.08 -8.12
C THR A 88 -11.05 -8.00 -8.32
N VAL A 89 -11.82 -7.75 -7.24
CA VAL A 89 -13.27 -7.47 -7.34
C VAL A 89 -13.51 -6.21 -8.16
N LEU A 90 -12.77 -5.13 -7.87
CA LEU A 90 -12.88 -3.88 -8.62
C LEU A 90 -12.52 -4.09 -10.11
N GLN A 91 -11.53 -4.92 -10.41
CA GLN A 91 -11.17 -5.30 -11.78
C GLN A 91 -12.29 -6.08 -12.47
N ALA A 92 -13.00 -6.95 -11.75
CA ALA A 92 -14.09 -7.73 -12.30
C ALA A 92 -15.31 -6.85 -12.64
N VAL A 93 -15.58 -5.84 -11.82
CA VAL A 93 -16.77 -4.96 -11.94
C VAL A 93 -16.52 -3.73 -12.82
N ALA A 94 -15.40 -3.05 -12.62
CA ALA A 94 -15.07 -1.78 -13.28
C ALA A 94 -13.59 -1.75 -13.70
N PRO A 95 -13.19 -2.54 -14.72
CA PRO A 95 -11.78 -2.76 -15.09
C PRO A 95 -11.05 -1.48 -15.56
N SER A 96 -11.78 -0.51 -16.10
CA SER A 96 -11.25 0.76 -16.63
C SER A 96 -11.30 1.91 -15.61
N LEU A 97 -11.91 1.70 -14.43
CA LEU A 97 -12.03 2.76 -13.43
C LEU A 97 -10.67 3.07 -12.83
N ALA A 98 -10.18 4.29 -13.04
CA ALA A 98 -8.98 4.78 -12.39
C ALA A 98 -9.32 5.21 -10.95
N VAL A 99 -8.64 4.62 -9.97
CA VAL A 99 -8.70 5.00 -8.55
C VAL A 99 -7.29 5.46 -8.16
N ASN A 100 -7.16 6.64 -7.55
CA ASN A 100 -5.84 7.21 -7.19
C ASN A 100 -4.82 7.26 -8.35
N GLY A 101 -5.31 7.42 -9.58
CA GLY A 101 -4.48 7.48 -10.79
C GLY A 101 -4.12 6.12 -11.40
N LEU A 102 -4.64 4.99 -10.90
CA LEU A 102 -4.38 3.65 -11.45
C LEU A 102 -5.65 2.85 -11.72
N VAL A 103 -5.61 2.03 -12.76
CA VAL A 103 -6.64 1.01 -12.97
C VAL A 103 -6.43 -0.17 -12.02
N PRO A 104 -7.47 -0.97 -11.70
CA PRO A 104 -7.39 -1.99 -10.65
C PRO A 104 -6.30 -3.05 -10.92
N ARG A 105 -6.08 -3.39 -12.19
CA ARG A 105 -5.01 -4.31 -12.60
C ARG A 105 -3.62 -3.81 -12.21
N ASP A 106 -3.38 -2.50 -12.33
CA ASP A 106 -2.08 -1.91 -12.03
C ASP A 106 -1.89 -1.71 -10.52
N HIS A 107 -2.98 -1.48 -9.77
CA HIS A 107 -2.97 -1.62 -8.32
C HIS A 107 -2.50 -3.02 -7.89
N VAL A 108 -3.07 -4.09 -8.45
CA VAL A 108 -2.66 -5.47 -8.11
C VAL A 108 -1.17 -5.70 -8.40
N LYS A 109 -0.66 -5.25 -9.55
CA LYS A 109 0.77 -5.36 -9.88
C LYS A 109 1.64 -4.59 -8.88
N LEU A 110 1.24 -3.37 -8.53
CA LEU A 110 2.01 -2.53 -7.62
C LEU A 110 2.00 -3.10 -6.20
N ILE A 111 0.86 -3.58 -5.69
CA ILE A 111 0.75 -4.25 -4.38
C ILE A 111 1.67 -5.46 -4.32
N LYS A 112 1.75 -6.27 -5.39
CA LYS A 112 2.69 -7.41 -5.43
C LYS A 112 4.14 -6.96 -5.30
N LYS A 113 4.54 -5.85 -5.93
CA LYS A 113 5.89 -5.27 -5.78
C LYS A 113 6.15 -4.72 -4.38
N VAL A 114 5.15 -4.06 -3.80
CA VAL A 114 5.20 -3.57 -2.41
C VAL A 114 5.38 -4.74 -1.44
N LYS A 115 4.54 -5.78 -1.55
CA LYS A 115 4.62 -7.00 -0.76
C LYS A 115 5.98 -7.70 -0.88
N ALA A 116 6.54 -7.76 -2.09
CA ALA A 116 7.87 -8.32 -2.33
C ALA A 116 9.01 -7.48 -1.73
N THR A 117 8.77 -6.18 -1.50
CA THR A 117 9.74 -5.27 -0.86
C THR A 117 9.66 -5.35 0.66
N SER A 118 8.44 -5.28 1.23
CA SER A 118 8.17 -5.51 2.64
C SER A 118 6.66 -5.62 2.90
N SER A 119 6.26 -6.53 3.79
CA SER A 119 4.88 -6.66 4.28
C SER A 119 4.45 -5.51 5.20
N GLU A 120 5.38 -4.70 5.68
CA GLU A 120 5.14 -3.62 6.66
C GLU A 120 4.69 -2.31 6.01
N ILE A 121 4.75 -2.21 4.67
CA ILE A 121 4.38 -1.00 3.94
C ILE A 121 2.85 -0.89 3.87
N ASP A 122 2.31 0.21 4.38
CA ASP A 122 0.90 0.55 4.22
C ASP A 122 0.62 1.03 2.80
N TYR A 123 0.06 0.15 1.97
CA TYR A 123 -0.23 0.45 0.58
C TYR A 123 -1.33 1.49 0.40
N VAL A 124 -2.36 1.46 1.25
CA VAL A 124 -3.50 2.38 1.14
C VAL A 124 -3.01 3.80 1.41
N ARG A 125 -2.25 4.00 2.49
CA ARG A 125 -1.64 5.29 2.81
C ARG A 125 -0.71 5.77 1.69
N LEU A 126 0.07 4.86 1.12
CA LEU A 126 1.03 5.15 0.06
C LEU A 126 0.38 5.69 -1.23
N VAL A 127 -0.83 5.24 -1.59
CA VAL A 127 -1.51 5.70 -2.82
C VAL A 127 -2.56 6.80 -2.57
N THR A 128 -3.14 6.88 -1.36
CA THR A 128 -4.19 7.86 -1.03
C THR A 128 -3.64 9.15 -0.44
N LYS A 129 -2.45 9.12 0.17
CA LYS A 129 -1.85 10.28 0.85
C LYS A 129 -0.43 10.55 0.34
N PRO A 130 -0.29 11.20 -0.84
CA PRO A 130 1.02 11.53 -1.42
C PRO A 130 1.97 12.24 -0.46
N SER A 131 1.46 13.15 0.37
CA SER A 131 2.25 13.88 1.37
C SER A 131 2.81 13.01 2.49
N GLU A 132 2.23 11.83 2.73
CA GLU A 132 2.64 10.89 3.79
C GLU A 132 3.42 9.68 3.24
N VAL A 133 3.85 9.71 1.97
CA VAL A 133 4.52 8.57 1.30
C VAL A 133 5.79 8.11 2.03
N MET A 134 6.58 9.04 2.58
CA MET A 134 7.77 8.70 3.37
C MET A 134 7.41 7.98 4.67
N GLU A 135 6.30 8.36 5.31
CA GLU A 135 5.81 7.71 6.53
C GLU A 135 5.32 6.28 6.23
N ALA A 136 4.67 6.07 5.09
CA ALA A 136 4.23 4.75 4.66
C ALA A 136 5.41 3.80 4.34
N LEU A 137 6.53 4.34 3.84
CA LEU A 137 7.73 3.56 3.52
C LEU A 137 8.64 3.32 4.71
N ARG A 138 8.63 4.21 5.71
CA ARG A 138 9.53 4.19 6.87
C ARG A 138 9.67 2.83 7.55
N PRO A 139 8.61 2.03 7.82
CA PRO A 139 8.75 0.73 8.45
C PRO A 139 9.66 -0.24 7.69
N ALA A 140 9.70 -0.12 6.36
CA ALA A 140 10.52 -0.96 5.49
C ALA A 140 11.94 -0.44 5.26
N VAL A 141 12.30 0.74 5.79
CA VAL A 141 13.57 1.42 5.53
C VAL A 141 14.62 0.99 6.57
N ARG A 142 15.43 -0.02 6.21
CA ARG A 142 16.53 -0.56 7.02
C ARG A 142 17.80 -0.70 6.20
N LYS A 143 18.93 -0.94 6.86
CA LYS A 143 20.26 -1.05 6.23
C LYS A 143 20.30 -2.12 5.12
N ASP A 144 19.63 -3.25 5.32
CA ASP A 144 19.53 -4.37 4.40
C ASP A 144 18.48 -4.18 3.29
N THR A 145 17.42 -3.40 3.55
CA THR A 145 16.28 -3.26 2.63
C THR A 145 16.28 -1.95 1.84
N ILE A 146 17.05 -0.93 2.23
CA ILE A 146 17.02 0.41 1.63
C ILE A 146 17.20 0.41 0.11
N ALA A 147 18.04 -0.48 -0.43
CA ALA A 147 18.23 -0.61 -1.87
C ALA A 147 16.98 -1.13 -2.59
N SER A 148 16.26 -2.08 -1.98
CA SER A 148 14.98 -2.59 -2.49
C SER A 148 13.88 -1.54 -2.38
N VAL A 149 13.82 -0.79 -1.28
CA VAL A 149 12.89 0.34 -1.12
C VAL A 149 13.20 1.44 -2.14
N ALA A 150 14.46 1.75 -2.41
CA ALA A 150 14.83 2.71 -3.46
C ALA A 150 14.38 2.27 -4.86
N LYS A 151 14.46 0.96 -5.18
CA LYS A 151 13.88 0.41 -6.41
C LYS A 151 12.36 0.56 -6.45
N LEU A 152 11.68 0.30 -5.33
CA LEU A 152 10.25 0.52 -5.19
C LEU A 152 9.89 2.00 -5.42
N VAL A 153 10.62 2.95 -4.82
CA VAL A 153 10.40 4.39 -5.03
C VAL A 153 10.52 4.77 -6.51
N LYS A 154 11.51 4.24 -7.24
CA LYS A 154 11.60 4.48 -8.69
C LYS A 154 10.38 3.97 -9.45
N GLU A 155 9.90 2.78 -9.09
CA GLU A 155 8.69 2.21 -9.69
C GLU A 155 7.44 3.03 -9.34
N LEU A 156 7.35 3.52 -8.10
CA LEU A 156 6.27 4.38 -7.64
C LEU A 156 6.23 5.70 -8.40
N LEU A 157 7.38 6.37 -8.55
CA LEU A 157 7.46 7.62 -9.31
C LEU A 157 7.13 7.44 -10.80
N LYS A 158 7.38 6.25 -11.35
CA LYS A 158 6.98 5.88 -12.72
C LYS A 158 5.48 5.63 -12.83
N THR A 159 4.90 4.94 -11.85
CA THR A 159 3.51 4.45 -11.88
C THR A 159 2.53 5.52 -11.39
N LEU A 160 2.96 6.37 -10.45
CA LEU A 160 2.20 7.42 -9.79
C LEU A 160 2.99 8.74 -9.86
N PRO A 161 2.96 9.46 -11.00
CA PRO A 161 3.72 10.69 -11.19
C PRO A 161 3.41 11.79 -10.15
N GLN A 162 2.21 11.77 -9.55
CA GLN A 162 1.81 12.70 -8.49
C GLN A 162 2.68 12.61 -7.23
N LEU A 163 3.46 11.54 -7.06
CA LEU A 163 4.38 11.38 -5.93
C LEU A 163 5.70 12.16 -6.10
N GLN A 164 6.03 12.64 -7.30
CA GLN A 164 7.30 13.33 -7.59
C GLN A 164 7.60 14.52 -6.64
N PRO A 165 6.63 15.38 -6.27
CA PRO A 165 6.90 16.48 -5.33
C PRO A 165 7.14 16.02 -3.88
N HIS A 166 6.75 14.79 -3.53
CA HIS A 166 6.72 14.31 -2.15
C HIS A 166 7.87 13.34 -1.81
N ILE A 167 8.46 12.71 -2.82
CA ILE A 167 9.55 11.75 -2.60
C ILE A 167 10.51 11.69 -3.78
N SER A 168 11.78 11.52 -3.46
CA SER A 168 12.82 11.11 -4.40
C SER A 168 13.66 9.99 -3.81
N VAL A 169 14.47 9.34 -4.65
CA VAL A 169 15.45 8.36 -4.14
C VAL A 169 16.47 9.04 -3.23
N GLY A 170 16.89 10.26 -3.55
CA GLY A 170 17.82 11.05 -2.73
C GLY A 170 17.23 11.43 -1.37
N SER A 171 15.95 11.84 -1.32
CA SER A 171 15.28 12.17 -0.06
C SER A 171 15.08 10.92 0.80
N LEU A 172 14.78 9.76 0.20
CA LEU A 172 14.71 8.48 0.91
C LEU A 172 16.04 8.13 1.59
N TYR A 173 17.16 8.20 0.86
CA TYR A 173 18.47 7.95 1.43
C TYR A 173 18.83 8.98 2.50
N THR A 174 18.43 10.24 2.32
CA THR A 174 18.66 11.31 3.31
C THR A 174 17.98 10.99 4.64
N GLU A 175 16.69 10.65 4.61
CA GLU A 175 15.94 10.27 5.82
C GLU A 175 16.56 9.06 6.51
N TRP A 176 16.89 8.02 5.74
CA TRP A 176 17.56 6.84 6.28
C TRP A 176 18.92 7.17 6.92
N ALA A 177 19.75 7.96 6.24
CA ALA A 177 21.09 8.33 6.73
C ALA A 177 21.02 9.18 8.01
N ILE A 178 20.04 10.08 8.14
CA ILE A 178 19.84 10.86 9.37
C ILE A 178 19.52 9.93 10.54
N VAL A 179 18.59 8.99 10.35
CA VAL A 179 18.23 8.01 11.40
C VAL A 179 19.43 7.16 11.77
N GLN A 180 20.16 6.65 10.76
CA GLN A 180 21.32 5.80 10.95
C GLN A 180 22.47 6.54 11.67
N PHE A 181 22.75 7.78 11.28
CA PHE A 181 23.77 8.61 11.93
C PHE A 181 23.45 8.84 13.41
N LYS A 182 22.19 9.16 13.74
CA LYS A 182 21.78 9.34 15.13
C LYS A 182 21.91 8.05 15.94
N ALA A 183 21.51 6.92 15.36
CA ALA A 183 21.56 5.63 16.02
C ALA A 183 23.00 5.11 16.22
N GLU A 184 23.87 5.24 15.21
CA GLU A 184 25.20 4.63 15.22
C GLU A 184 26.30 5.61 15.63
N CYS A 185 26.26 6.89 15.23
CA CYS A 185 27.33 7.86 15.53
C CYS A 185 27.05 8.65 16.81
N LEU A 186 25.79 9.03 17.04
CA LEU A 186 25.42 9.83 18.23
C LEU A 186 25.02 8.99 19.44
N SER A 187 24.97 7.66 19.34
CA SER A 187 24.75 6.80 20.50
C SER A 187 25.86 6.98 21.55
N ALA A 188 25.48 6.98 22.84
CA ALA A 188 26.42 7.03 23.96
C ALA A 188 27.37 5.82 24.01
N THR A 189 26.99 4.71 23.37
CA THR A 189 27.78 3.47 23.32
C THR A 189 28.71 3.38 22.11
N CYS A 190 28.68 4.36 21.20
CA CYS A 190 29.51 4.34 20.00
C CYS A 190 30.98 4.61 20.34
N ARG A 191 31.84 3.62 20.10
CA ARG A 191 33.29 3.70 20.31
C ARG A 191 34.07 4.23 19.11
N GLN A 192 33.53 4.09 17.89
CA GLN A 192 34.18 4.49 16.64
C GLN A 192 33.24 5.33 15.74
N PRO A 193 32.88 6.56 16.12
CA PRO A 193 31.94 7.38 15.34
C PRO A 193 32.42 7.71 13.93
N LEU A 194 33.75 7.87 13.74
CA LEU A 194 34.33 8.20 12.44
C LEU A 194 34.16 7.06 11.43
N GLU A 195 34.46 5.82 11.82
CA GLU A 195 34.28 4.65 10.96
C GLU A 195 32.81 4.44 10.58
N GLN A 196 31.89 4.65 11.53
CA GLN A 196 30.44 4.57 11.26
C GLN A 196 29.99 5.67 10.29
N PHE A 197 30.52 6.88 10.43
CA PHE A 197 30.25 7.97 9.49
C PHE A 197 30.81 7.66 8.09
N GLU A 198 32.03 7.13 8.00
CA GLU A 198 32.64 6.73 6.72
C GLU A 198 31.84 5.63 6.02
N ALA A 199 31.23 4.71 6.79
CA ALA A 199 30.32 3.70 6.24
C ALA A 199 29.08 4.31 5.56
N LEU A 200 28.65 5.52 5.93
CA LEU A 200 27.54 6.23 5.28
C LEU A 200 27.91 6.78 3.90
N ARG A 201 29.21 6.92 3.59
CA ARG A 201 29.71 7.55 2.36
C ARG A 201 29.17 6.90 1.08
N MET A 202 28.99 5.57 1.08
CA MET A 202 28.45 4.85 -0.07
C MET A 202 27.01 5.25 -0.41
N TYR A 203 26.24 5.74 0.56
CA TYR A 203 24.85 6.18 0.38
C TYR A 203 24.76 7.64 -0.04
N PHE A 204 25.73 8.47 0.35
CA PHE A 204 25.84 9.87 -0.11
C PHE A 204 25.96 9.97 -1.63
N GLN A 205 26.54 8.96 -2.29
CA GLN A 205 26.59 8.88 -3.76
C GLN A 205 25.21 8.75 -4.42
N LYS A 206 24.14 8.45 -3.66
CA LYS A 206 22.76 8.35 -4.14
C LYS A 206 21.93 9.62 -3.88
N MET A 207 22.54 10.64 -3.30
CA MET A 207 21.91 11.90 -2.91
C MET A 207 22.35 13.03 -3.85
N SER A 208 21.47 14.00 -4.08
CA SER A 208 21.86 15.26 -4.72
C SER A 208 22.62 16.18 -3.74
N ALA A 209 23.19 17.28 -4.25
CA ALA A 209 23.80 18.30 -3.38
C ALA A 209 22.79 18.89 -2.37
N ALA A 210 21.53 19.07 -2.78
CA ALA A 210 20.47 19.58 -1.90
C ALA A 210 20.12 18.56 -0.80
N ASP A 211 20.07 17.28 -1.14
CA ASP A 211 19.84 16.18 -0.20
C ASP A 211 20.96 16.09 0.84
N LEU A 212 22.22 16.15 0.40
CA LEU A 212 23.38 16.16 1.29
C LEU A 212 23.38 17.38 2.23
N LEU A 213 23.02 18.55 1.72
CA LEU A 213 22.87 19.75 2.55
C LEU A 213 21.76 19.57 3.60
N SER A 214 20.66 18.91 3.24
CA SER A 214 19.58 18.56 4.17
C SER A 214 20.06 17.59 5.25
N PHE A 215 20.83 16.56 4.87
CA PHE A 215 21.47 15.65 5.82
C PHE A 215 22.37 16.41 6.80
N VAL A 216 23.30 17.25 6.33
CA VAL A 216 24.22 18.01 7.19
C VAL A 216 23.45 18.88 8.18
N LYS A 217 22.44 19.62 7.71
CA LYS A 217 21.61 20.49 8.57
C LYS A 217 20.87 19.70 9.66
N ARG A 218 20.34 18.52 9.34
CA ARG A 218 19.45 17.76 10.24
C ARG A 218 20.16 16.71 11.10
N ALA A 219 21.30 16.20 10.66
CA ALA A 219 22.10 15.22 11.38
C ALA A 219 23.29 15.87 12.09
N ILE A 220 24.09 16.69 11.40
CA ILE A 220 25.34 17.23 11.95
C ILE A 220 25.10 18.49 12.78
N PHE A 221 24.28 19.42 12.30
CA PHE A 221 23.97 20.65 13.06
C PHE A 221 22.77 20.51 14.01
N CYS A 222 22.47 19.30 14.46
CA CYS A 222 21.43 19.09 15.47
C CYS A 222 22.00 19.28 16.88
N HIS A 223 21.15 19.67 17.84
CA HIS A 223 21.54 19.89 19.23
C HIS A 223 22.32 18.70 19.83
N GLN A 224 21.93 17.46 19.52
CA GLN A 224 22.62 16.27 20.01
C GLN A 224 24.07 16.16 19.51
N SER A 225 24.33 16.55 18.27
CA SER A 225 25.67 16.54 17.69
C SER A 225 26.54 17.65 18.27
N VAL A 226 25.97 18.83 18.52
CA VAL A 226 26.67 19.96 19.16
C VAL A 226 27.06 19.62 20.60
N MET A 227 26.20 18.92 21.35
CA MET A 227 26.50 18.52 22.74
C MET A 227 27.53 17.39 22.85
N LYS A 228 27.88 16.74 21.74
CA LYS A 228 28.92 15.69 21.68
C LYS A 228 30.30 16.21 21.28
N LEU A 229 30.39 17.45 20.78
CA LEU A 229 31.64 18.16 20.52
C LEU A 229 32.16 18.77 21.83
#